data_AF-A0A0G2FGW7-F1
#
_entry.id   AF-A0A0G2FGW7-F1
#
_cell.length_a   1.000
_cell.length_b   1.000
_cell.length_c   1.000
_cell.angle_alpha   90.00
_cell.angle_beta   90.00
_cell.angle_gamma   90.00
#
_symmetry.space_group_name_H-M   'P 1'
#
loop_
_entity.id
_entity.type
_entity.pdbx_description
1 polymer ?
#
loop_
_entity_poly.entity_id
_entity_poly.type
_entity_poly.pdbx_seq_one_letter_code
_entity_poly.pdbx_strand_id
1 'polypeptide(L)'
;MDSAEICVHPNIPNVLYVSNRWERHIAELETHLENVPEELPPGDAIAIILLSNDGRRLQETKFVRTNLDTIRGMRLSSDGSLIALGGQEGGGVEIYGISGDRGDVWTLVAGLDEGLESGIKHAIWL
;
A
#
# COMPACT_ATOMS: atom_id res chain seq x y z
N MET A 1 -4.85 -16.13 4.38
CA MET A 1 -5.73 -15.25 3.58
C MET A 1 -4.82 -14.15 3.09
N ASP A 2 -4.24 -14.38 1.91
CA ASP A 2 -3.12 -13.61 1.35
C ASP A 2 -3.65 -12.62 0.31
N SER A 3 -4.80 -12.03 0.60
CA SER A 3 -5.50 -11.12 -0.31
C SER A 3 -5.00 -9.70 -0.13
N ALA A 4 -4.60 -9.04 -1.23
CA ALA A 4 -4.38 -7.60 -1.24
C ALA A 4 -5.63 -6.83 -0.78
N GLU A 5 -5.43 -5.67 -0.16
CA GLU A 5 -6.48 -4.70 0.05
C GLU A 5 -6.56 -3.76 -1.15
N ILE A 6 -7.79 -3.39 -1.51
CA ILE A 6 -8.08 -2.44 -2.59
C ILE A 6 -8.94 -1.33 -2.00
N CYS A 7 -8.46 -0.10 -2.10
CA CYS A 7 -9.20 1.10 -1.73
C CYS A 7 -9.56 1.92 -2.99
N VAL A 8 -10.77 2.45 -3.01
CA VAL A 8 -11.19 3.47 -3.98
C VAL A 8 -11.19 4.81 -3.26
N HIS A 9 -10.67 5.86 -3.91
CA HIS A 9 -10.71 7.19 -3.32
C HIS A 9 -12.16 7.73 -3.29
N PRO A 10 -12.65 8.30 -2.17
CA PRO A 10 -14.05 8.68 -2.01
C PRO A 10 -14.46 9.86 -2.91
N ASN A 11 -13.53 10.79 -3.15
CA ASN A 11 -13.79 12.05 -3.82
C ASN A 11 -13.06 12.23 -5.17
N ILE A 12 -12.19 11.29 -5.55
CA ILE A 12 -11.39 11.36 -6.78
C ILE A 12 -11.72 10.11 -7.58
N PRO A 13 -12.36 10.24 -8.76
CA PRO A 13 -12.77 9.08 -9.54
C PRO A 13 -11.57 8.42 -10.23
N ASN A 14 -11.75 7.18 -10.66
CA ASN A 14 -10.82 6.48 -11.55
C ASN A 14 -9.39 6.29 -11.00
N VAL A 15 -9.25 6.21 -9.68
CA VAL A 15 -8.02 5.84 -8.99
C VAL A 15 -8.29 4.71 -8.01
N LEU A 16 -7.41 3.70 -8.01
CA LEU A 16 -7.42 2.58 -7.06
C LEU A 16 -6.07 2.52 -6.35
N TYR A 17 -6.10 2.23 -5.06
CA TYR A 17 -4.91 1.95 -4.26
C TYR A 17 -4.92 0.49 -3.89
N VAL A 18 -3.85 -0.22 -4.20
CA VAL A 18 -3.76 -1.68 -4.02
C VAL A 18 -2.51 -2.00 -3.21
N SER A 19 -2.69 -2.66 -2.07
CA SER A 19 -1.54 -3.09 -1.27
C SER A 19 -0.84 -4.27 -1.93
N ASN A 20 0.47 -4.18 -2.12
CA ASN A 20 1.27 -5.39 -2.34
C ASN A 20 1.49 -6.11 -1.01
N ARG A 21 1.77 -7.41 -1.07
CA ARG A 21 2.15 -8.23 0.08
C ARG A 21 3.31 -9.12 -0.31
N TRP A 22 4.20 -9.37 0.64
CA TRP A 22 5.24 -10.38 0.52
C TRP A 22 6.28 -10.13 -0.58
N GLU A 23 6.50 -8.87 -0.99
CA GLU A 23 7.51 -8.54 -1.99
C GLU A 23 8.89 -8.99 -1.51
N ARG A 24 9.14 -8.84 -0.21
CA ARG A 24 10.38 -9.24 0.47
C ARG A 24 10.54 -10.76 0.64
N HIS A 25 9.46 -11.52 0.53
CA HIS A 25 9.40 -12.95 0.83
C HIS A 25 9.13 -13.80 -0.40
N ILE A 26 9.11 -13.19 -1.59
CA ILE A 26 8.70 -13.85 -2.83
C ILE A 26 9.60 -15.04 -3.20
N ALA A 27 10.90 -14.99 -2.89
CA ALA A 27 11.82 -16.10 -3.10
C ALA A 27 11.49 -17.33 -2.24
N GLU A 28 11.00 -17.11 -1.01
CA GLU A 28 10.64 -18.16 -0.07
C GLU A 28 9.26 -18.75 -0.39
N LEU A 29 8.32 -17.89 -0.77
CA LEU A 29 6.95 -18.28 -1.09
C LEU A 29 6.83 -18.95 -2.46
N GLU A 30 7.57 -18.46 -3.45
CA GLU A 30 7.51 -18.92 -4.82
C GLU A 30 8.87 -19.46 -5.26
N THR A 31 9.28 -20.58 -4.65
CA THR A 31 10.60 -21.21 -4.83
C THR A 31 10.92 -21.65 -6.26
N HIS A 32 9.93 -21.59 -7.15
CA HIS A 32 10.05 -21.95 -8.56
C HIS A 32 10.43 -20.75 -9.46
N LEU A 33 10.42 -19.53 -8.93
CA LEU A 33 10.81 -18.34 -9.67
C LEU A 33 12.31 -18.31 -9.91
N GLU A 34 12.71 -18.08 -11.15
CA GLU A 34 14.10 -17.85 -11.53
C GLU A 34 14.41 -16.35 -11.55
N ASN A 35 15.65 -15.97 -11.20
CA ASN A 35 16.12 -14.57 -11.21
C ASN A 35 15.39 -13.61 -10.26
N VAL A 36 15.00 -14.09 -9.07
CA VAL A 36 14.50 -13.21 -8.01
C VAL A 36 15.64 -12.29 -7.53
N PRO A 37 15.42 -10.97 -7.42
CA PRO A 37 16.44 -10.06 -6.90
C PRO A 37 16.88 -10.42 -5.48
N GLU A 38 18.19 -10.41 -5.22
CA GLU A 38 18.73 -10.62 -3.86
C GLU A 38 18.55 -9.40 -2.97
N GLU A 39 18.68 -8.20 -3.56
CA GLU A 39 18.44 -6.93 -2.87
C GLU A 39 16.99 -6.49 -3.09
N LEU A 40 16.19 -6.58 -2.04
CA LEU A 40 14.79 -6.17 -2.05
C LEU A 40 14.61 -4.81 -1.35
N PRO A 41 13.61 -4.01 -1.76
CA PRO A 41 13.27 -2.76 -1.09
C PRO A 41 12.97 -2.95 0.40
N PRO A 42 13.06 -1.87 1.21
CA PRO A 42 12.84 -1.95 2.66
C PRO A 42 11.42 -2.36 3.06
N GLY A 43 10.43 -2.23 2.18
CA GLY A 43 9.05 -2.62 2.44
C GLY A 43 8.27 -2.87 1.14
N ASP A 44 7.05 -3.34 1.31
CA ASP A 44 6.12 -3.60 0.21
C ASP A 44 5.68 -2.28 -0.44
N ALA A 45 5.44 -2.29 -1.76
CA ALA A 45 4.83 -1.16 -2.44
C ALA A 45 3.30 -1.09 -2.29
N ILE A 46 2.76 0.12 -2.39
CA ILE A 46 1.37 0.34 -2.81
C ILE A 46 1.35 0.63 -4.30
N ALA A 47 0.51 -0.07 -5.05
CA ALA A 47 0.21 0.27 -6.43
C ALA A 47 -0.93 1.31 -6.49
N ILE A 48 -0.68 2.42 -7.17
CA ILE A 48 -1.68 3.42 -7.54
C ILE A 48 -2.07 3.16 -8.99
N ILE A 49 -3.27 2.66 -9.21
CA ILE A 49 -3.80 2.37 -10.54
C ILE A 49 -4.67 3.52 -10.99
N LEU A 50 -4.29 4.15 -12.08
CA LEU A 50 -5.02 5.23 -12.72
C LEU A 50 -5.78 4.68 -13.93
N LEU A 51 -7.11 4.81 -13.90
CA LEU A 51 -8.00 4.38 -14.97
C LEU A 51 -8.31 5.54 -15.93
N SER A 52 -8.76 5.21 -17.13
CA SER A 52 -9.34 6.16 -18.07
C SER A 52 -10.55 6.88 -17.48
N ASN A 53 -10.95 8.01 -18.07
CA ASN A 53 -12.08 8.81 -17.59
C ASN A 53 -13.40 8.04 -17.51
N ASP A 54 -13.60 7.03 -18.36
CA ASP A 54 -14.75 6.14 -18.35
C ASP A 54 -14.60 4.93 -17.39
N GLY A 55 -13.47 4.82 -16.71
CA GLY A 55 -13.14 3.75 -15.75
C GLY A 55 -12.90 2.37 -16.38
N ARG A 56 -12.80 2.26 -17.71
CA ARG A 56 -12.79 0.96 -18.42
C ARG A 56 -11.42 0.47 -18.84
N ARG A 57 -10.39 1.30 -18.77
CA ARG A 57 -9.04 0.96 -19.21
C ARG A 57 -8.01 1.41 -18.20
N LEU A 58 -6.97 0.60 -18.04
CA LEU A 58 -5.74 1.04 -17.37
C LEU A 58 -5.11 2.17 -18.19
N GLN A 59 -4.79 3.27 -17.54
CA GLN A 59 -4.04 4.37 -18.15
C GLN A 59 -2.60 4.38 -17.66
N GLU A 60 -2.39 4.23 -16.36
CA GLU A 60 -1.06 4.27 -15.74
C GLU A 60 -1.08 3.49 -14.41
N THR A 61 0.07 2.90 -14.07
CA THR A 61 0.32 2.36 -12.73
C THR A 61 1.52 3.07 -12.14
N LYS A 62 1.38 3.60 -10.92
CA LYS A 62 2.47 4.15 -10.12
C LYS A 62 2.67 3.31 -8.88
N PHE A 63 3.85 3.43 -8.28
CA PHE A 63 4.19 2.69 -7.06
C PHE A 63 4.68 3.66 -5.99
N VAL A 64 4.19 3.48 -4.76
CA VAL A 64 4.65 4.17 -3.57
C VAL A 64 5.41 3.15 -2.72
N ARG A 65 6.66 3.47 -2.39
CA ARG A 65 7.47 2.62 -1.51
C ARG A 65 7.18 2.95 -0.05
N THR A 66 7.01 1.90 0.74
CA THR A 66 6.77 1.95 2.18
C THR A 66 7.97 1.34 2.91
N ASN A 67 8.02 1.52 4.23
CA ASN A 67 8.94 0.76 5.08
C ASN A 67 8.26 -0.42 5.79
N LEU A 68 7.02 -0.74 5.40
CA LEU A 68 6.23 -1.79 6.02
C LEU A 68 6.41 -3.12 5.28
N ASP A 69 6.58 -4.19 6.04
CA ASP A 69 6.64 -5.54 5.50
C ASP A 69 5.28 -6.24 5.66
N THR A 70 4.79 -6.82 4.57
CA THR A 70 3.55 -7.59 4.50
C THR A 70 2.36 -6.72 4.90
N ILE A 71 2.05 -5.71 4.07
CA ILE A 71 0.99 -4.72 4.34
C ILE A 71 -0.36 -5.42 4.51
N ARG A 72 -0.91 -5.36 5.72
CA ARG A 72 -2.10 -6.12 6.16
C ARG A 72 -3.24 -5.26 6.66
N GLY A 73 -3.04 -3.97 6.83
CA GLY A 73 -4.10 -3.00 7.00
C GLY A 73 -3.90 -1.83 6.05
N MET A 74 -4.94 -1.44 5.32
CA MET A 74 -4.96 -0.24 4.50
C MET A 74 -6.30 0.48 4.65
N ARG A 75 -6.29 1.72 5.15
CA ARG A 75 -7.53 2.46 5.40
C ARG A 75 -7.44 3.91 5.01
N LEU A 76 -8.24 4.28 4.01
CA LEU A 76 -8.45 5.68 3.65
C LEU A 76 -9.29 6.41 4.71
N SER A 77 -8.94 7.66 4.96
CA SER A 77 -9.76 8.62 5.70
C SER A 77 -11.05 8.95 4.93
N SER A 78 -12.07 9.44 5.63
CA SER A 78 -13.38 9.72 5.03
C SER A 78 -13.36 10.82 3.98
N ASP A 79 -12.47 11.80 4.11
CA ASP A 79 -12.26 12.86 3.12
C ASP A 79 -11.27 12.46 2.01
N GLY A 80 -10.57 11.35 2.20
CA GLY A 80 -9.55 10.81 1.30
C GLY A 80 -8.19 11.51 1.36
N SER A 81 -8.02 12.49 2.24
CA SER A 81 -6.77 13.25 2.36
C SER A 81 -5.62 12.44 2.95
N LEU A 82 -5.93 11.43 3.75
CA LEU A 82 -4.98 10.54 4.43
C LEU A 82 -5.29 9.07 4.16
N ILE A 83 -4.24 8.25 4.20
CA ILE A 83 -4.33 6.79 4.24
C ILE A 83 -3.39 6.21 5.30
N ALA A 84 -3.90 5.30 6.11
CA ALA A 84 -3.13 4.55 7.10
C ALA A 84 -2.79 3.17 6.55
N LEU A 85 -1.54 2.77 6.70
CA LEU A 85 -1.00 1.46 6.34
C LEU A 85 -0.49 0.76 7.61
N GLY A 86 -0.69 -0.54 7.71
CA GLY A 86 -0.17 -1.39 8.79
C GLY A 86 0.64 -2.56 8.26
N GLY A 87 1.85 -2.72 8.77
CA GLY A 87 2.73 -3.85 8.49
C GLY A 87 2.45 -5.03 9.41
N GLN A 88 2.70 -6.24 8.90
CA GLN A 88 2.52 -7.47 9.68
C GLN A 88 3.85 -8.01 10.20
N GLU A 89 4.87 -8.10 9.35
CA GLU A 89 6.19 -8.60 9.72
C GLU A 89 7.03 -7.43 10.23
N GLY A 90 7.59 -7.55 11.44
CA GLY A 90 8.22 -6.44 12.15
C GLY A 90 7.25 -5.36 12.66
N GLY A 91 6.01 -5.34 12.15
CA GLY A 91 4.95 -4.45 12.60
C GLY A 91 4.94 -3.11 11.90
N GLY A 92 4.60 -2.08 12.66
CA GLY A 92 4.62 -0.69 12.22
C GLY A 92 3.34 -0.18 11.57
N VAL A 93 3.21 1.14 11.58
CA VAL A 93 2.15 1.91 10.95
C VAL A 93 2.76 3.11 10.24
N GLU A 94 2.30 3.37 9.02
CA GLU A 94 2.62 4.58 8.27
C GLU A 94 1.35 5.30 7.86
N ILE A 95 1.37 6.63 7.92
CA ILE A 95 0.28 7.50 7.46
C ILE A 95 0.81 8.36 6.33
N TYR A 96 0.12 8.29 5.18
CA TYR A 96 0.45 9.07 4.01
C TYR A 96 -0.64 10.11 3.73
N GLY A 97 -0.22 11.31 3.35
CA GLY A 97 -1.08 12.33 2.76
C GLY A 97 -1.20 12.10 1.26
N ILE A 98 -2.43 12.16 0.75
CA ILE A 98 -2.77 11.98 -0.66
C ILE A 98 -3.04 13.36 -1.27
N SER A 99 -2.40 13.60 -2.41
CA SER A 99 -2.49 14.85 -3.16
C SER A 99 -2.38 14.58 -4.66
N GLY A 100 -2.35 15.67 -5.45
CA GLY A 100 -2.41 15.63 -6.90
C GLY A 100 -3.84 15.51 -7.42
N ASP A 101 -4.10 16.06 -8.60
CA ASP A 101 -5.45 16.13 -9.18
C ASP A 101 -6.08 14.75 -9.41
N ARG A 102 -5.24 13.69 -9.47
CA ARG A 102 -5.65 12.31 -9.65
C ARG A 102 -5.48 11.44 -8.40
N GLY A 103 -5.13 12.05 -7.25
CA GLY A 103 -4.90 11.33 -6.00
C GLY A 103 -3.70 10.39 -6.07
N ASP A 104 -2.69 10.75 -6.86
CA ASP A 104 -1.58 9.89 -7.26
C ASP A 104 -0.23 10.31 -6.67
N VAL A 105 -0.22 11.34 -5.83
CA VAL A 105 0.97 11.82 -5.12
C VAL A 105 0.80 11.55 -3.63
N TRP A 106 1.58 10.61 -3.12
CA TRP A 106 1.59 10.23 -1.70
C TRP A 106 2.83 10.78 -1.01
N THR A 107 2.65 11.39 0.16
CA THR A 107 3.74 11.90 0.99
C THR A 107 3.62 11.28 2.38
N LEU A 108 4.71 10.68 2.89
CA LEU A 108 4.72 10.16 4.26
C LEU A 108 4.56 11.32 5.25
N VAL A 109 3.54 11.25 6.10
CA VAL A 109 3.19 12.28 7.10
C VAL A 109 3.63 11.85 8.49
N ALA A 110 3.45 10.57 8.83
CA ALA A 110 3.86 10.02 10.12
C ALA A 110 4.17 8.52 9.98
N GLY A 111 5.05 8.03 10.85
CA GLY A 111 5.38 6.60 10.98
C GLY A 111 5.60 6.23 12.44
N LEU A 112 5.27 4.99 12.78
CA LEU A 112 5.55 4.37 14.09
C LEU A 112 5.97 2.93 13.84
N ASP A 113 7.13 2.53 14.33
CA ASP A 113 7.73 1.20 14.17
C ASP A 113 7.91 0.45 15.50
N GLU A 114 7.96 1.15 16.63
CA GLU A 114 8.13 0.55 17.95
C GLU A 114 6.79 0.09 18.59
N GLY A 115 6.83 -1.04 19.31
CA GLY A 115 5.72 -1.53 20.15
C GLY A 115 4.55 -2.16 19.38
N LEU A 116 4.76 -2.47 18.09
CA LEU A 116 3.76 -3.02 17.18
C LEU A 116 4.17 -4.39 16.61
N GLU A 117 5.02 -5.13 17.32
CA GLU A 117 5.71 -6.33 16.83
C GLU A 117 4.75 -7.47 16.46
N SER A 118 3.51 -7.46 16.96
CA SER A 118 2.47 -8.44 16.59
C SER A 118 1.85 -8.19 15.20
N GLY A 119 2.19 -7.06 14.58
CA GLY A 119 1.60 -6.61 13.32
C GLY A 119 0.24 -5.93 13.50
N ILE A 120 -0.07 -5.01 12.58
CA ILE A 120 -1.34 -4.29 12.52
C ILE A 120 -2.14 -4.77 11.30
N LYS A 121 -3.37 -5.22 11.55
CA LYS A 121 -4.26 -5.80 10.54
C LYS A 121 -5.46 -4.90 10.21
N HIS A 122 -5.67 -3.85 10.99
CA HIS A 122 -6.81 -2.97 10.83
C HIS A 122 -6.56 -1.61 11.47
N ALA A 123 -7.15 -0.58 10.86
CA ALA A 123 -7.15 0.78 11.38
C ALA A 123 -8.54 1.39 11.15
N ILE A 124 -8.96 2.26 12.07
CA ILE A 124 -10.18 3.05 11.95
C ILE A 124 -9.85 4.53 12.13
N TRP A 125 -10.47 5.37 11.30
CA TRP A 125 -10.49 6.81 11.49
C TRP A 125 -11.70 7.16 12.36
N LEU A 126 -11.50 7.98 13.39
CA LEU A 126 -12.53 8.42 14.35
C LEU A 126 -13.04 9.82 14.02
#